data_AF-A0AAX4JBK6-F1
#
_entry.id   AF-A0AAX4JBK6-F1
#
_cell.length_a   1.000
_cell.length_b   1.000
_cell.length_c   1.000
_cell.angle_alpha   90.00
_cell.angle_beta   90.00
_cell.angle_gamma   90.00
#
_symmetry.space_group_name_H-M   'P 1'
#
loop_
_entity.id
_entity.type
_entity.pdbx_description
1 polymer ?
#
loop_
_entity_poly.entity_id
_entity_poly.type
_entity_poly.pdbx_seq_one_letter_code
_entity_poly.pdbx_strand_id
1 'polypeptide(L)'
;MSNKSLENLNSQFINVLKSLNIEDTKHQKLSINLDLNKKIKTIISIQSLEERKSNIPKYLNNPKSYISLLSLSLSLNTKTLYTVFCNNNGINILHDILENQDKEKSSLALDLIYRLVQTYDMEYNKKLVIGKACEYGRWEILDILENYEILFDGECLCKMLIFKFLNSFPNEFVCKIQQTKFEKIYKYIKNNEIYVNEKEEKKLEKNDDEEKQKQLEKVILDTLFLRNEKGNPVKIHYEKLTTSREVKLVDEPTINKLNNDLNELKINKKEDNNKKTLKKKMVFKKKEPSVSYLPIKWTKISKMNTLFASLDLEKYKTFFSKEDLEYFVIKKDIKKEPEKQADKKKESPIDPKKAYALNIALSRIKCEYKLVVSEILNQDLILINENLVNQLLLYFPSDQEMSNILLSDLEDKYILFFKECEDCYLDIKENLKGIKLNILIRNFNINNILLFIKFFEDLIKSEYMKCLLGSILCLGNIVNKGTTYGNAEGFSIKDIQDILNMRVTPSTTKSISSNKIEIMNYKRNNILTIRDIIKKKIPQNDININNNIKNQSYDNLLSEFKEIIELKREYSYNHKEYEVMYEKYKEMIDRAEEVRKMYGIERITDEMINILISLIEIPDKH
;
A
#
# COMPACT_ATOMS: atom_id res chain seq x y z
N MET A 1 1.06 -20.16 32.69
CA MET A 1 -0.31 -20.62 33.05
C MET A 1 -0.23 -21.64 34.16
N SER A 2 -1.22 -21.75 35.07
CA SER A 2 -1.24 -22.85 36.06
C SER A 2 -1.73 -24.14 35.41
N ASN A 3 -1.07 -25.29 35.69
CA ASN A 3 -1.47 -26.60 35.13
C ASN A 3 -2.94 -26.94 35.43
N LYS A 4 -3.44 -26.53 36.61
CA LYS A 4 -4.81 -26.76 37.06
C LYS A 4 -5.87 -26.07 36.17
N SER A 5 -5.58 -24.88 35.63
CA SER A 5 -6.51 -24.16 34.75
C SER A 5 -6.64 -24.83 33.37
N LEU A 6 -5.53 -25.38 32.86
CA LEU A 6 -5.49 -26.07 31.57
C LEU A 6 -6.17 -27.44 31.66
N GLU A 7 -5.98 -28.17 32.76
CA GLU A 7 -6.66 -29.44 33.03
C GLU A 7 -8.17 -29.29 33.13
N ASN A 8 -8.66 -28.24 33.81
CA ASN A 8 -10.09 -27.95 33.89
C ASN A 8 -10.68 -27.64 32.51
N LEU A 9 -9.96 -26.86 31.70
CA LEU A 9 -10.38 -26.54 30.33
C LEU A 9 -10.39 -27.77 29.41
N ASN A 10 -9.38 -28.64 29.49
CA ASN A 10 -9.37 -29.88 28.74
C ASN A 10 -10.53 -30.81 29.16
N SER A 11 -10.86 -30.84 30.46
CA SER A 11 -12.01 -31.58 30.96
C SER A 11 -13.34 -31.03 30.41
N GLN A 12 -13.51 -29.71 30.39
CA GLN A 12 -14.68 -29.05 29.78
C GLN A 12 -14.76 -29.33 28.27
N PHE A 13 -13.64 -29.26 27.56
CA PHE A 13 -13.57 -29.55 26.13
C PHE A 13 -13.96 -31.00 25.83
N ILE A 14 -13.45 -31.97 26.61
CA ILE A 14 -13.81 -33.38 26.45
C ILE A 14 -15.30 -33.61 26.72
N ASN A 15 -15.88 -32.96 27.73
CA ASN A 15 -17.32 -33.06 28.00
C ASN A 15 -18.16 -32.51 26.84
N VAL A 16 -17.69 -31.44 26.20
CA VAL A 16 -18.31 -30.89 24.99
C VAL A 16 -18.22 -31.88 23.83
N LEU A 17 -17.07 -32.51 23.59
CA LEU A 17 -16.93 -33.53 22.55
C LEU A 17 -17.86 -34.74 22.79
N LYS A 18 -18.01 -35.15 24.06
CA LYS A 18 -18.96 -36.20 24.46
C LYS A 18 -20.41 -35.80 24.15
N SER A 19 -20.78 -34.55 24.42
CA SER A 19 -22.14 -34.05 24.11
C SER A 19 -22.44 -34.01 22.59
N LEU A 20 -21.40 -34.00 21.75
CA LEU A 20 -21.49 -34.04 20.29
C LEU A 20 -21.45 -35.46 19.70
N ASN A 21 -21.47 -36.52 20.53
CA ASN A 21 -21.34 -37.92 20.10
C ASN A 21 -20.08 -38.21 19.26
N ILE A 22 -18.97 -37.54 19.55
CA ILE A 22 -17.68 -37.86 18.92
C ILE A 22 -17.12 -39.15 19.55
N GLU A 23 -16.50 -40.01 18.74
CA GLU A 23 -15.94 -41.28 19.22
C GLU A 23 -14.86 -41.06 20.29
N ASP A 24 -14.91 -41.85 21.36
CA ASP A 24 -14.01 -41.72 22.52
C ASP A 24 -12.51 -41.81 22.16
N THR A 25 -12.18 -42.58 21.11
CA THR A 25 -10.81 -42.72 20.60
C THR A 25 -10.28 -41.43 19.97
N LYS A 26 -11.15 -40.49 19.58
CA LYS A 26 -10.80 -39.18 19.02
C LYS A 26 -10.72 -38.08 20.09
N HIS A 27 -11.34 -38.26 21.27
CA HIS A 27 -11.32 -37.27 22.34
C HIS A 27 -9.91 -36.90 22.81
N GLN A 28 -9.07 -37.91 23.07
CA GLN A 28 -7.70 -37.68 23.52
C GLN A 28 -6.83 -37.08 22.41
N LYS A 29 -6.98 -37.53 21.15
CA LYS A 29 -6.24 -36.98 20.01
C LYS A 29 -6.59 -35.51 19.75
N LEU A 30 -7.88 -35.16 19.78
CA LEU A 30 -8.34 -33.78 19.59
C LEU A 30 -7.96 -32.89 20.77
N SER A 31 -8.05 -33.41 22.00
CA SER A 31 -7.60 -32.68 23.20
C SER A 31 -6.10 -32.44 23.22
N ILE A 32 -5.27 -33.26 22.56
CA ILE A 32 -3.82 -33.04 22.48
C ILE A 32 -3.47 -32.10 21.31
N ASN A 33 -4.13 -32.26 20.15
CA ASN A 33 -3.73 -31.59 18.91
C ASN A 33 -4.36 -30.20 18.70
N LEU A 34 -5.46 -29.87 19.39
CA LEU A 34 -6.10 -28.56 19.24
C LEU A 34 -5.45 -27.50 20.15
N ASP A 35 -5.18 -26.34 19.55
CA ASP A 35 -4.73 -25.17 20.28
C ASP A 35 -5.81 -24.65 21.26
N LEU A 36 -5.37 -23.86 22.23
CA LEU A 36 -6.22 -23.34 23.31
C LEU A 36 -7.39 -22.51 22.77
N ASN A 37 -7.16 -21.73 21.72
CA ASN A 37 -8.16 -20.84 21.12
C ASN A 37 -9.30 -21.66 20.48
N LYS A 38 -8.96 -22.68 19.68
CA LYS A 38 -9.92 -23.60 19.07
C LYS A 38 -10.72 -24.37 20.11
N LYS A 39 -10.09 -24.81 21.20
CA LYS A 39 -10.80 -25.48 22.31
C LYS A 39 -11.84 -24.57 22.95
N ILE A 40 -11.45 -23.34 23.30
CA ILE A 40 -12.37 -22.36 23.92
C ILE A 40 -13.48 -21.98 22.96
N LYS A 41 -13.16 -21.75 21.68
CA LYS A 41 -14.14 -21.42 20.65
C LYS A 41 -15.19 -22.53 20.50
N THR A 42 -14.77 -23.79 20.55
CA THR A 42 -15.68 -24.95 20.49
C THR A 42 -16.58 -25.02 21.72
N ILE A 43 -16.01 -24.83 22.93
CA ILE A 43 -16.79 -24.77 24.18
C ILE A 43 -17.86 -23.68 24.10
N ILE A 44 -17.48 -22.46 23.68
CA ILE A 44 -18.40 -21.31 23.60
C ILE A 44 -19.48 -21.53 22.53
N SER A 45 -19.14 -22.17 21.40
CA SER A 45 -20.11 -22.38 20.31
C SER A 45 -21.33 -23.22 20.70
N ILE A 46 -21.18 -24.08 21.71
CA ILE A 46 -22.25 -24.99 22.17
C ILE A 46 -23.02 -24.42 23.35
N GLN A 47 -22.47 -23.40 24.03
CA GLN A 47 -23.20 -22.70 25.08
C GLN A 47 -24.37 -21.92 24.49
N SER A 48 -25.53 -22.02 25.13
CA SER A 48 -26.68 -21.16 24.91
C SER A 48 -26.38 -19.70 25.28
N LEU A 49 -27.24 -18.78 24.83
CA LEU A 49 -27.10 -17.36 25.16
C LEU A 49 -27.16 -17.12 26.69
N GLU A 50 -28.04 -17.83 27.40
CA GLU A 50 -28.20 -17.70 28.86
C GLU A 50 -26.98 -18.22 29.63
N GLU A 51 -26.40 -19.34 29.18
CA GLU A 51 -25.15 -19.84 29.76
C GLU A 51 -24.00 -18.86 29.56
N ARG A 52 -23.88 -18.23 28.38
CA ARG A 52 -22.87 -17.20 28.12
C ARG A 52 -23.07 -15.97 29.00
N LYS A 53 -24.31 -15.50 29.18
CA LYS A 53 -24.63 -14.40 30.12
C LYS A 53 -24.18 -14.73 31.54
N SER A 54 -24.45 -15.95 32.02
CA SER A 54 -24.05 -16.41 33.37
C SER A 54 -22.53 -16.53 33.52
N ASN A 55 -21.81 -16.81 32.44
CA ASN A 55 -20.36 -17.03 32.48
C ASN A 55 -19.53 -15.74 32.36
N ILE A 56 -20.04 -14.67 31.74
CA ILE A 56 -19.32 -13.38 31.62
C ILE A 56 -18.83 -12.85 32.98
N PRO A 57 -19.65 -12.77 34.04
CA PRO A 57 -19.18 -12.33 35.36
C PRO A 57 -18.07 -13.23 35.93
N LYS A 58 -18.12 -14.54 35.67
CA LYS A 58 -17.09 -15.49 36.13
C LYS A 58 -15.75 -15.26 35.43
N TYR A 59 -15.79 -14.91 34.14
CA TYR A 59 -14.58 -14.56 33.39
C TYR A 59 -13.98 -13.24 33.90
N LEU A 60 -14.83 -12.26 34.20
CA LEU A 60 -14.43 -10.96 34.72
C LEU A 60 -13.86 -11.04 36.15
N ASN A 61 -14.35 -11.96 36.99
CA ASN A 61 -13.85 -12.18 38.35
C ASN A 61 -12.43 -12.79 38.43
N ASN A 62 -11.88 -13.25 37.30
CA ASN A 62 -10.50 -13.74 37.24
C ASN A 62 -9.71 -13.09 36.09
N PRO A 63 -9.49 -11.77 36.14
CA PRO A 63 -8.90 -11.02 35.03
C PRO A 63 -7.41 -11.34 34.85
N LYS A 64 -6.76 -11.90 35.88
CA LYS A 64 -5.38 -12.39 35.82
C LYS A 64 -5.23 -13.71 35.06
N SER A 65 -6.33 -14.39 34.74
CA SER A 65 -6.31 -15.64 33.98
C SER A 65 -6.41 -15.35 32.48
N TYR A 66 -5.36 -15.75 31.73
CA TYR A 66 -5.35 -15.63 30.27
C TYR A 66 -6.53 -16.38 29.63
N ILE A 67 -6.87 -17.57 30.16
CA ILE A 67 -8.00 -18.38 29.67
C ILE A 67 -9.32 -17.62 29.85
N SER A 68 -9.48 -16.91 30.97
CA SER A 68 -10.70 -16.16 31.27
C SER A 68 -10.84 -14.95 30.35
N LEU A 69 -9.74 -14.23 30.09
CA LEU A 69 -9.73 -13.13 29.12
C LEU A 69 -10.01 -13.60 27.68
N LEU A 70 -9.44 -14.75 27.27
CA LEU A 70 -9.70 -15.34 25.96
C LEU A 70 -11.13 -15.88 25.83
N SER A 71 -11.68 -16.46 26.89
CA SER A 71 -13.08 -16.90 26.91
C SER A 71 -14.05 -15.72 26.85
N LEU A 72 -13.73 -14.63 27.57
CA LEU A 72 -14.48 -13.38 27.50
C LEU A 72 -14.44 -12.81 26.08
N SER A 73 -13.24 -12.73 25.48
CA SER A 73 -13.09 -12.14 24.16
C SER A 73 -13.91 -12.89 23.10
N LEU A 74 -13.94 -14.22 23.14
CA LEU A 74 -14.72 -15.05 22.23
C LEU A 74 -16.23 -15.05 22.51
N SER A 75 -16.64 -14.72 23.75
CA SER A 75 -18.06 -14.69 24.15
C SER A 75 -18.78 -13.40 23.72
N LEU A 76 -18.08 -12.26 23.64
CA LEU A 76 -18.67 -10.95 23.37
C LEU A 76 -18.95 -10.71 21.88
N ASN A 77 -19.92 -11.44 21.34
CA ASN A 77 -20.29 -11.40 19.92
C ASN A 77 -21.70 -10.84 19.63
N THR A 78 -22.45 -10.44 20.66
CA THR A 78 -23.78 -9.84 20.53
C THR A 78 -23.94 -8.64 21.46
N LYS A 79 -24.81 -7.69 21.09
CA LYS A 79 -25.12 -6.50 21.89
C LYS A 79 -25.59 -6.87 23.31
N THR A 80 -26.40 -7.92 23.45
CA THR A 80 -26.88 -8.40 24.75
C THR A 80 -25.74 -8.83 25.67
N LEU A 81 -24.77 -9.59 25.15
CA LEU A 81 -23.62 -10.04 25.95
C LEU A 81 -22.68 -8.87 26.27
N TYR A 82 -22.53 -7.91 25.35
CA TYR A 82 -21.82 -6.66 25.60
C TYR A 82 -22.47 -5.86 26.75
N THR A 83 -23.79 -5.71 26.77
CA THR A 83 -24.50 -5.04 27.88
C THR A 83 -24.24 -5.74 29.22
N VAL A 84 -24.24 -7.08 29.25
CA VAL A 84 -23.90 -7.83 30.48
C VAL A 84 -22.46 -7.57 30.90
N PHE A 85 -21.52 -7.50 29.96
CA PHE A 85 -20.12 -7.13 30.24
C PHE A 85 -19.99 -5.73 30.83
N CYS A 86 -20.65 -4.72 30.25
CA CYS A 86 -20.66 -3.36 30.78
C CYS A 86 -21.24 -3.29 32.19
N ASN A 87 -22.37 -3.96 32.44
CA ASN A 87 -23.04 -3.99 33.74
C ASN A 87 -22.22 -4.68 34.85
N ASN A 88 -21.19 -5.45 34.48
CA ASN A 88 -20.29 -6.13 35.42
C ASN A 88 -18.90 -5.47 35.48
N ASN A 89 -18.81 -4.15 35.28
CA ASN A 89 -17.56 -3.38 35.32
C ASN A 89 -16.49 -3.86 34.33
N GLY A 90 -16.89 -4.46 33.22
CA GLY A 90 -15.98 -5.04 32.25
C GLY A 90 -14.96 -4.06 31.68
N ILE A 91 -15.36 -2.79 31.46
CA ILE A 91 -14.49 -1.73 30.94
C ILE A 91 -13.34 -1.43 31.92
N ASN A 92 -13.65 -1.24 33.20
CA ASN A 92 -12.65 -0.98 34.23
C ASN A 92 -11.69 -2.15 34.40
N ILE A 93 -12.20 -3.38 34.29
CA ILE A 93 -11.36 -4.58 34.37
C ILE A 93 -10.38 -4.65 33.18
N LEU A 94 -10.80 -4.27 31.96
CA LEU A 94 -9.87 -4.16 30.83
C LEU A 94 -8.83 -3.06 31.05
N HIS A 95 -9.21 -1.98 31.73
CA HIS A 95 -8.28 -0.89 32.08
C HIS A 95 -7.20 -1.40 33.01
N ASP A 96 -7.59 -2.08 34.08
CA ASP A 96 -6.66 -2.70 35.03
C ASP A 96 -5.74 -3.71 34.33
N ILE A 97 -6.27 -4.52 33.38
CA ILE A 97 -5.45 -5.47 32.62
C ILE A 97 -4.41 -4.74 31.76
N LEU A 98 -4.76 -3.63 31.11
CA LEU A 98 -3.82 -2.84 30.31
C LEU A 98 -2.74 -2.16 31.15
N GLU A 99 -3.09 -1.70 32.36
CA GLU A 99 -2.11 -1.09 33.27
C GLU A 99 -1.12 -2.12 33.83
N ASN A 100 -1.48 -3.40 33.84
CA ASN A 100 -0.56 -4.47 34.22
C ASN A 100 0.56 -4.67 33.18
N GLN A 101 1.74 -5.09 33.64
CA GLN A 101 2.94 -5.33 32.80
C GLN A 101 2.94 -6.68 32.06
N ASP A 102 1.82 -7.39 32.00
CA ASP A 102 1.73 -8.70 31.34
C ASP A 102 1.45 -8.55 29.85
N LYS A 103 2.52 -8.61 29.03
CA LYS A 103 2.45 -8.41 27.58
C LYS A 103 1.41 -9.27 26.88
N GLU A 104 1.30 -10.56 27.22
CA GLU A 104 0.35 -11.47 26.53
C GLU A 104 -1.09 -11.09 26.83
N LYS A 105 -1.41 -10.76 28.08
CA LYS A 105 -2.76 -10.36 28.47
C LYS A 105 -3.11 -8.98 27.97
N SER A 106 -2.20 -8.03 28.07
CA SER A 106 -2.42 -6.68 27.58
C SER A 106 -2.62 -6.68 26.07
N SER A 107 -1.90 -7.54 25.33
CA SER A 107 -2.12 -7.73 23.89
C SER A 107 -3.53 -8.26 23.58
N LEU A 108 -4.02 -9.24 24.34
CA LEU A 108 -5.36 -9.79 24.16
C LEU A 108 -6.47 -8.81 24.61
N ALA A 109 -6.21 -8.02 25.64
CA ALA A 109 -7.11 -6.95 26.09
C ALA A 109 -7.20 -5.85 25.05
N LEU A 110 -6.07 -5.46 24.46
CA LEU A 110 -5.98 -4.52 23.35
C LEU A 110 -6.82 -4.99 22.14
N ASP A 111 -6.73 -6.26 21.75
CA ASP A 111 -7.58 -6.86 20.71
C ASP A 111 -9.07 -6.77 21.01
N LEU A 112 -9.42 -7.08 22.26
CA LEU A 112 -10.79 -7.02 22.71
C LEU A 112 -11.31 -5.59 22.68
N ILE A 113 -10.54 -4.63 23.20
CA ILE A 113 -10.89 -3.20 23.19
C ILE A 113 -11.09 -2.73 21.75
N TYR A 114 -10.14 -3.04 20.86
CA TYR A 114 -10.21 -2.65 19.45
C TYR A 114 -11.53 -3.08 18.80
N ARG A 115 -11.87 -4.37 18.95
CA ARG A 115 -13.12 -4.90 18.43
C ARG A 115 -14.36 -4.29 19.10
N LEU A 116 -14.35 -4.06 20.42
CA LEU A 116 -15.48 -3.47 21.13
C LEU A 116 -15.71 -2.01 20.73
N VAL A 117 -14.65 -1.24 20.52
CA VAL A 117 -14.72 0.13 19.99
C VAL A 117 -15.33 0.11 18.58
N GLN A 118 -14.80 -0.72 17.68
CA GLN A 118 -15.32 -0.78 16.30
C GLN A 118 -16.77 -1.28 16.19
N THR A 119 -17.17 -2.23 17.06
CA THR A 119 -18.48 -2.88 16.94
C THR A 119 -19.58 -2.16 17.73
N TYR A 120 -19.23 -1.55 18.87
CA TYR A 120 -20.21 -1.01 19.82
C TYR A 120 -19.94 0.44 20.23
N ASP A 121 -18.98 1.12 19.59
CA ASP A 121 -18.59 2.50 19.92
C ASP A 121 -18.27 2.69 21.41
N MET A 122 -17.58 1.71 21.98
CA MET A 122 -17.22 1.71 23.40
C MET A 122 -16.30 2.89 23.73
N GLU A 123 -16.71 3.76 24.66
CA GLU A 123 -15.83 4.78 25.21
C GLU A 123 -14.69 4.16 26.03
N TYR A 124 -13.47 4.64 25.81
CA TYR A 124 -12.30 4.14 26.50
C TYR A 124 -11.17 5.17 26.57
N ASN A 125 -10.24 4.99 27.51
CA ASN A 125 -9.04 5.83 27.62
C ASN A 125 -8.09 5.59 26.42
N LYS A 126 -8.27 6.38 25.36
CA LYS A 126 -7.51 6.30 24.11
C LYS A 126 -6.00 6.44 24.34
N LYS A 127 -5.57 7.32 25.26
CA LYS A 127 -4.14 7.53 25.57
C LYS A 127 -3.47 6.26 26.09
N LEU A 128 -4.12 5.55 27.00
CA LEU A 128 -3.62 4.29 27.55
C LEU A 128 -3.52 3.20 26.47
N VAL A 129 -4.56 3.06 25.64
CA VAL A 129 -4.61 2.08 24.54
C VAL A 129 -3.49 2.32 23.53
N ILE A 130 -3.31 3.57 23.11
CA ILE A 130 -2.23 3.97 22.21
C ILE A 130 -0.87 3.64 22.81
N GLY A 131 -0.61 4.06 24.06
CA GLY A 131 0.66 3.81 24.72
C GLY A 131 1.00 2.33 24.77
N LYS A 132 0.03 1.49 25.14
CA LYS A 132 0.18 0.04 25.20
C LYS A 132 0.28 -0.61 23.83
N ALA A 133 -0.46 -0.13 22.83
CA ALA A 133 -0.35 -0.59 21.45
C ALA A 133 1.04 -0.32 20.88
N CYS A 134 1.61 0.86 21.14
CA CYS A 134 2.98 1.21 20.78
C CYS A 134 4.01 0.37 21.53
N GLU A 135 3.83 0.14 22.84
CA GLU A 135 4.71 -0.70 23.66
C GLU A 135 4.77 -2.14 23.14
N TYR A 136 3.63 -2.69 22.69
CA TYR A 136 3.53 -4.09 22.27
C TYR A 136 3.54 -4.32 20.76
N GLY A 137 3.63 -3.26 19.95
CA GLY A 137 3.65 -3.33 18.49
C GLY A 137 2.34 -3.80 17.86
N ARG A 138 1.20 -3.42 18.47
CA ARG A 138 -0.17 -3.71 18.00
C ARG A 138 -0.71 -2.52 17.20
N TRP A 139 -0.08 -2.25 16.06
CA TRP A 139 -0.26 -1.02 15.30
C TRP A 139 -1.62 -0.89 14.63
N GLU A 140 -2.27 -2.00 14.31
CA GLU A 140 -3.64 -2.07 13.79
C GLU A 140 -4.66 -1.36 14.69
N ILE A 141 -4.34 -1.20 15.98
CA ILE A 141 -5.21 -0.54 16.97
C ILE A 141 -5.18 0.98 16.81
N LEU A 142 -4.17 1.52 16.12
CA LEU A 142 -4.04 2.95 15.82
C LEU A 142 -5.04 3.42 14.76
N ASP A 143 -5.73 2.51 14.09
CA ASP A 143 -6.81 2.85 13.15
C ASP A 143 -8.02 3.50 13.87
N ILE A 144 -8.12 3.37 15.20
CA ILE A 144 -9.14 4.05 16.03
C ILE A 144 -8.95 5.59 16.07
N LEU A 145 -7.84 6.11 15.55
CA LEU A 145 -7.41 7.51 15.72
C LEU A 145 -7.91 8.49 14.65
N GLU A 146 -9.10 8.28 14.09
CA GLU A 146 -9.60 9.09 12.97
C GLU A 146 -9.64 10.62 13.26
N ASN A 147 -9.67 11.08 14.53
CA ASN A 147 -9.86 12.50 14.87
C ASN A 147 -9.13 13.02 16.14
N TYR A 148 -7.79 12.96 16.27
CA TYR A 148 -7.13 13.60 17.45
C TYR A 148 -5.90 14.48 17.20
N GLU A 149 -5.93 15.65 17.84
CA GLU A 149 -4.85 16.61 18.12
C GLU A 149 -4.14 16.33 19.47
N ILE A 150 -3.86 15.07 19.83
CA ILE A 150 -3.22 14.76 21.13
C ILE A 150 -1.69 14.70 21.01
N LEU A 151 -1.02 15.43 21.90
CA LEU A 151 0.42 15.35 22.20
C LEU A 151 0.86 13.91 22.51
N PHE A 152 1.52 13.29 21.55
CA PHE A 152 2.28 12.06 21.74
C PHE A 152 3.65 12.40 22.35
N ASP A 153 4.24 11.50 23.13
CA ASP A 153 5.69 11.55 23.27
C ASP A 153 6.34 11.34 21.90
N GLY A 154 7.49 11.97 21.66
CA GLY A 154 8.16 11.91 20.35
C GLY A 154 8.41 10.48 19.86
N GLU A 155 8.54 9.53 20.80
CA GLU A 155 8.73 8.12 20.52
C GLU A 155 7.47 7.46 19.91
N CYS A 156 6.28 7.68 20.48
CA CYS A 156 5.01 7.18 19.96
C CYS A 156 4.64 7.86 18.65
N LEU A 157 4.88 9.17 18.52
CA LEU A 157 4.59 9.91 17.29
C LEU A 157 5.41 9.38 16.12
N CYS A 158 6.72 9.20 16.32
CA CYS A 158 7.60 8.69 15.26
C CYS A 158 7.23 7.25 14.86
N LYS A 159 6.91 6.38 15.83
CA LYS A 159 6.46 5.01 15.54
C LYS A 159 5.14 4.99 14.78
N MET A 160 4.18 5.83 15.15
CA MET A 160 2.89 5.98 14.47
C MET A 160 3.03 6.56 13.05
N LEU A 161 3.83 7.61 12.87
CA LEU A 161 4.08 8.23 11.56
C LEU A 161 4.76 7.26 10.61
N ILE A 162 5.73 6.47 11.11
CA ILE A 162 6.35 5.40 10.33
C ILE A 162 5.30 4.34 9.97
N PHE A 163 4.46 3.88 10.90
CA PHE A 163 3.42 2.90 10.59
C PHE A 163 2.41 3.41 9.55
N LYS A 164 1.89 4.63 9.71
CA LYS A 164 1.00 5.27 8.72
C LYS A 164 1.67 5.43 7.36
N PHE A 165 2.95 5.83 7.34
CA PHE A 165 3.75 5.93 6.12
C PHE A 165 4.00 4.57 5.48
N LEU A 166 4.16 3.48 6.25
CA LEU A 166 4.33 2.14 5.71
C LEU A 166 3.02 1.59 5.14
N ASN A 167 1.90 1.81 5.82
CA ASN A 167 0.57 1.37 5.34
C ASN A 167 0.04 2.15 4.13
N SER A 168 0.64 3.30 3.78
CA SER A 168 0.34 3.97 2.51
C SER A 168 1.06 3.35 1.31
N PHE A 169 1.94 2.35 1.52
CA PHE A 169 2.53 1.55 0.45
C PHE A 169 1.76 0.23 0.26
N PRO A 170 1.77 -0.35 -0.97
CA PRO A 170 1.21 -1.67 -1.21
C PRO A 170 1.78 -2.73 -0.26
N ASN A 171 0.96 -3.69 0.19
CA ASN A 171 1.35 -4.73 1.17
C ASN A 171 2.64 -5.48 0.83
N GLU A 172 2.95 -5.63 -0.46
CA GLU A 172 4.19 -6.27 -0.94
C GLU A 172 5.47 -5.49 -0.61
N PHE A 173 5.38 -4.16 -0.43
CA PHE A 173 6.48 -3.29 -0.05
C PHE A 173 6.74 -3.30 1.45
N VAL A 174 5.67 -3.35 2.26
CA VAL A 174 5.74 -3.38 3.73
C VAL A 174 6.41 -4.67 4.21
N CYS A 175 6.08 -5.82 3.60
CA CYS A 175 6.68 -7.12 3.91
C CYS A 175 8.19 -7.20 3.62
N LYS A 176 8.74 -6.34 2.74
CA LYS A 176 10.17 -6.33 2.38
C LYS A 176 11.04 -5.47 3.31
N ILE A 177 10.44 -4.71 4.23
CA ILE A 177 11.17 -3.90 5.19
C ILE A 177 11.55 -4.76 6.39
N GLN A 178 12.81 -5.22 6.40
CA GLN A 178 13.37 -5.99 7.49
C GLN A 178 13.30 -5.20 8.81
N GLN A 179 12.94 -5.88 9.91
CA GLN A 179 12.86 -5.33 11.28
C GLN A 179 14.15 -4.59 11.72
N THR A 180 15.30 -5.00 11.16
CA THR A 180 16.60 -4.36 11.37
C THR A 180 16.77 -3.00 10.69
N LYS A 181 16.05 -2.74 9.59
CA LYS A 181 15.98 -1.41 8.94
C LYS A 181 15.07 -0.48 9.73
N PHE A 182 13.96 -1.00 10.27
CA PHE A 182 13.07 -0.28 11.17
C PHE A 182 13.80 0.23 12.42
N GLU A 183 14.53 -0.65 13.11
CA GLU A 183 15.35 -0.29 14.29
C GLU A 183 16.45 0.72 13.98
N LYS A 184 17.01 0.72 12.77
CA LYS A 184 18.01 1.71 12.33
C LYS A 184 17.41 3.09 12.11
N ILE A 185 16.23 3.16 11.47
CA ILE A 185 15.49 4.43 11.28
C ILE A 185 15.10 4.99 12.64
N TYR A 186 14.55 4.14 13.52
CA TYR A 186 14.16 4.52 14.88
C TYR A 186 15.36 5.00 15.72
N LYS A 187 16.48 4.27 15.74
CA LYS A 187 17.71 4.70 16.44
C LYS A 187 18.27 6.01 15.88
N TYR A 188 18.19 6.23 14.57
CA TYR A 188 18.65 7.48 13.96
C TYR A 188 17.79 8.67 14.40
N ILE A 189 16.47 8.53 14.35
CA ILE A 189 15.54 9.58 14.81
C ILE A 189 15.79 9.87 16.30
N LYS A 190 16.00 8.82 17.10
CA LYS A 190 16.28 8.93 18.53
C LYS A 190 17.60 9.63 18.86
N ASN A 191 18.67 9.25 18.17
CA ASN A 191 20.01 9.78 18.40
C ASN A 191 20.19 11.22 17.88
N ASN A 192 19.31 11.69 17.00
CA ASN A 192 19.35 13.04 16.45
C ASN A 192 18.26 13.95 17.05
N GLU A 193 17.57 13.52 18.11
CA GLU A 193 16.57 14.31 18.85
C GLU A 193 15.54 14.99 17.92
N ILE A 194 15.11 14.29 16.86
CA ILE A 194 14.26 14.87 15.80
C ILE A 194 12.80 15.11 16.28
N TYR A 195 12.51 14.85 17.56
CA TYR A 195 11.25 15.18 18.20
C TYR A 195 11.39 16.42 19.08
N VAL A 196 10.48 17.38 18.89
CA VAL A 196 10.42 18.62 19.67
C VAL A 196 10.22 18.28 21.14
N ASN A 197 11.17 18.66 21.99
CA ASN A 197 11.05 18.56 23.44
C ASN A 197 10.17 19.72 23.94
N GLU A 198 9.16 19.45 24.78
CA GLU A 198 8.20 20.46 25.30
C GLU A 198 8.88 21.67 25.98
N LYS A 199 10.15 21.55 26.38
CA LYS A 199 10.92 22.65 26.97
C LYS A 199 11.63 23.56 25.97
N GLU A 200 11.77 23.15 24.71
CA GLU A 200 12.49 23.91 23.68
C GLU A 200 11.57 24.63 22.68
N GLU A 201 10.27 24.33 22.70
CA GLU A 201 9.25 24.96 21.86
C GLU A 201 9.11 26.48 22.10
N LYS A 202 9.64 27.00 23.21
CA LYS A 202 9.65 28.44 23.52
C LYS A 202 10.89 29.19 23.02
N LYS A 203 11.84 28.54 22.33
CA LYS A 203 13.11 29.20 21.92
C LYS A 203 13.60 28.96 20.49
N LEU A 204 12.90 28.21 19.64
CA LEU A 204 13.37 27.93 18.28
C LEU A 204 12.60 28.75 17.23
N GLU A 205 13.35 29.53 16.44
CA GLU A 205 12.85 30.28 15.29
C GLU A 205 12.46 29.33 14.14
N LYS A 206 11.38 29.67 13.44
CA LYS A 206 10.67 28.91 12.38
C LYS A 206 11.51 28.35 11.20
N ASN A 207 12.81 28.62 11.11
CA ASN A 207 13.64 28.22 9.97
C ASN A 207 14.29 26.83 10.13
N ASP A 208 14.45 26.32 11.35
CA ASP A 208 15.13 25.03 11.60
C ASP A 208 14.24 23.80 11.35
N ASP A 209 12.91 23.94 11.45
CA ASP A 209 11.99 22.79 11.38
C ASP A 209 11.81 22.26 9.96
N GLU A 210 11.85 23.13 8.95
CA GLU A 210 11.73 22.73 7.54
C GLU A 210 13.00 21.99 7.06
N GLU A 211 14.16 22.37 7.61
CA GLU A 211 15.44 21.73 7.31
C GLU A 211 15.56 20.38 8.03
N LYS A 212 15.08 20.28 9.28
CA LYS A 212 14.96 19.01 10.01
C LYS A 212 13.99 18.03 9.35
N GLN A 213 12.86 18.52 8.83
CA GLN A 213 11.88 17.71 8.10
C GLN A 213 12.46 17.17 6.77
N LYS A 214 13.16 18.01 5.99
CA LYS A 214 13.86 17.58 4.76
C LYS A 214 15.00 16.60 5.05
N GLN A 215 15.69 16.75 6.17
CA GLN A 215 16.71 15.80 6.62
C GLN A 215 16.09 14.45 7.02
N LEU A 216 14.93 14.46 7.70
CA LEU A 216 14.19 13.25 8.06
C LEU A 216 13.67 12.50 6.81
N GLU A 217 13.05 13.20 5.87
CA GLU A 217 12.59 12.62 4.59
C GLU A 217 13.74 11.98 3.81
N LYS A 218 14.88 12.69 3.72
CA LYS A 218 16.07 12.19 3.04
C LYS A 218 16.61 10.92 3.70
N VAL A 219 16.64 10.86 5.03
CA VAL A 219 17.13 9.69 5.76
C VAL A 219 16.17 8.51 5.63
N ILE A 220 14.85 8.74 5.64
CA ILE A 220 13.85 7.69 5.40
C ILE A 220 14.02 7.10 3.99
N LEU A 221 14.20 7.94 2.98
CA LEU A 221 14.45 7.54 1.59
C LEU A 221 15.79 6.79 1.44
N ASP A 222 16.85 7.26 2.09
CA ASP A 222 18.18 6.64 2.05
C ASP A 222 18.21 5.29 2.81
N THR A 223 17.42 5.13 3.88
CA THR A 223 17.43 3.93 4.73
C THR A 223 16.52 2.81 4.22
N LEU A 224 15.49 3.14 3.44
CA LEU A 224 14.56 2.15 2.88
C LEU A 224 15.11 1.41 1.65
N PHE A 225 16.24 1.83 1.05
CA PHE A 225 16.88 1.19 -0.11
C PHE A 225 15.88 0.75 -1.20
N LEU A 226 14.99 1.65 -1.62
CA LEU A 226 14.22 1.44 -2.84
C LEU A 226 15.20 1.42 -4.01
N ARG A 227 15.60 0.22 -4.43
CA ARG A 227 16.44 -0.02 -5.61
C ARG A 227 15.66 -0.89 -6.59
N ASN A 228 15.74 -0.60 -7.88
CA ASN A 228 15.15 -1.46 -8.90
C ASN A 228 15.92 -2.80 -9.01
N GLU A 229 15.43 -3.76 -9.80
CA GLU A 229 16.04 -5.09 -9.99
C GLU A 229 17.51 -5.05 -10.45
N LYS A 230 17.97 -3.92 -10.98
CA LYS A 230 19.36 -3.68 -11.41
C LYS A 230 20.21 -2.97 -10.34
N GLY A 231 19.70 -2.81 -9.12
CA GLY A 231 20.40 -2.25 -7.98
C GLY A 231 20.54 -0.72 -7.99
N ASN A 232 19.81 0.00 -8.85
CA ASN A 232 19.84 1.47 -8.91
C ASN A 232 18.76 2.08 -8.02
N PRO A 233 19.00 3.22 -7.32
CA PRO A 233 17.97 3.89 -6.53
C PRO A 233 16.76 4.22 -7.40
N VAL A 234 15.56 3.85 -6.93
CA VAL A 234 14.29 4.13 -7.60
C VAL A 234 14.07 5.64 -7.54
N LYS A 235 14.18 6.31 -8.68
CA LYS A 235 13.70 7.68 -8.83
C LYS A 235 12.19 7.63 -9.00
N ILE A 236 11.46 8.09 -7.99
CA ILE A 236 10.03 8.36 -8.09
C ILE A 236 9.89 9.68 -8.83
N HIS A 237 9.52 9.62 -10.11
CA HIS A 237 9.14 10.78 -10.90
C HIS A 237 7.62 10.93 -10.86
N TYR A 238 7.15 12.06 -10.34
CA TYR A 238 5.77 12.48 -10.50
C TYR A 238 5.64 13.15 -11.88
N GLU A 239 5.04 12.45 -12.85
CA GLU A 239 4.77 13.05 -14.16
C GLU A 239 3.49 13.89 -14.12
N LYS A 240 3.64 15.17 -14.49
CA LYS A 240 2.54 16.06 -14.81
C LYS A 240 2.19 15.83 -16.29
N LEU A 241 1.01 15.29 -16.56
CA LEU A 241 0.48 15.18 -17.92
C LEU A 241 0.34 16.56 -18.57
N THR A 242 1.03 16.76 -19.68
CA THR A 242 0.78 17.88 -20.62
C THR A 242 0.57 17.31 -22.03
N THR A 243 -0.67 17.38 -22.52
CA THR A 243 -0.98 17.61 -23.94
C THR A 243 -1.04 19.14 -24.14
N SER A 244 -0.68 19.77 -25.25
CA SER A 244 -0.72 19.43 -26.68
C SER A 244 0.26 20.34 -27.45
N ARG A 245 0.82 19.86 -28.56
CA ARG A 245 1.54 20.68 -29.57
C ARG A 245 0.73 20.71 -30.85
N GLU A 246 0.45 21.91 -31.36
CA GLU A 246 0.11 22.15 -32.76
C GLU A 246 1.40 22.29 -33.59
N VAL A 247 1.27 21.85 -34.84
CA VAL A 247 2.27 21.71 -35.88
C VAL A 247 2.51 23.03 -36.62
N LYS A 248 3.76 23.38 -36.92
CA LYS A 248 4.14 24.05 -38.19
C LYS A 248 5.54 23.64 -38.66
N LEU A 249 5.51 22.92 -39.79
CA LEU A 249 6.26 23.03 -41.05
C LEU A 249 7.79 23.24 -41.08
N VAL A 250 8.34 22.41 -41.98
CA VAL A 250 9.71 22.17 -42.44
C VAL A 250 10.23 23.34 -43.28
N ASP A 251 11.54 23.64 -43.17
CA ASP A 251 12.49 23.68 -44.30
C ASP A 251 13.95 23.87 -43.81
N GLU A 252 14.80 22.98 -44.27
CA GLU A 252 16.29 22.98 -44.26
C GLU A 252 16.80 23.69 -45.55
N PRO A 253 18.10 23.90 -45.86
CA PRO A 253 19.34 23.51 -45.16
C PRO A 253 20.54 24.52 -45.23
N THR A 254 21.69 24.05 -44.69
CA THR A 254 23.08 24.20 -45.19
C THR A 254 23.99 25.42 -44.84
N ILE A 255 25.06 25.10 -44.07
CA ILE A 255 26.51 25.20 -44.39
C ILE A 255 27.13 26.61 -44.63
N ASN A 256 28.14 27.03 -43.82
CA ASN A 256 29.59 26.99 -44.12
C ASN A 256 30.50 27.94 -43.29
N LYS A 257 31.79 27.54 -43.19
CA LYS A 257 33.06 28.30 -42.95
C LYS A 257 33.37 28.71 -41.48
N LEU A 258 34.41 28.20 -40.80
CA LEU A 258 35.84 27.90 -41.08
C LEU A 258 36.77 29.12 -41.10
N ASN A 259 37.91 28.97 -40.40
CA ASN A 259 39.16 29.74 -40.37
C ASN A 259 39.24 30.87 -39.31
N ASN A 260 40.12 30.77 -38.30
CA ASN A 260 41.59 30.96 -38.29
C ASN A 260 41.82 32.15 -37.33
N ASP A 261 42.90 32.35 -36.58
CA ASP A 261 44.23 31.77 -36.52
C ASP A 261 44.90 32.27 -35.23
N LEU A 262 45.81 31.45 -34.70
CA LEU A 262 47.18 31.78 -34.26
C LEU A 262 47.50 32.83 -33.16
N ASN A 263 48.31 32.31 -32.22
CA ASN A 263 49.67 32.75 -31.89
C ASN A 263 50.03 33.36 -30.51
N GLU A 264 50.86 32.55 -29.85
CA GLU A 264 52.20 32.87 -29.32
C GLU A 264 52.39 33.46 -27.92
N LEU A 265 52.77 32.52 -27.05
CA LEU A 265 53.81 32.57 -26.01
C LEU A 265 54.84 33.72 -26.13
N LYS A 266 55.16 34.33 -24.98
CA LYS A 266 56.56 34.55 -24.57
C LYS A 266 56.70 34.60 -23.05
N ILE A 267 57.74 33.91 -22.60
CA ILE A 267 58.22 33.71 -21.24
C ILE A 267 59.43 34.66 -21.05
N ASN A 268 59.62 35.26 -19.87
CA ASN A 268 60.72 34.98 -18.90
C ASN A 268 61.29 36.18 -18.09
N LYS A 269 61.76 35.82 -16.88
CA LYS A 269 62.78 36.47 -15.97
C LYS A 269 62.32 37.63 -15.07
N LYS A 270 62.76 37.80 -13.80
CA LYS A 270 63.59 37.04 -12.83
C LYS A 270 63.56 37.78 -11.47
N GLU A 271 63.76 37.03 -10.37
CA GLU A 271 64.45 37.36 -9.08
C GLU A 271 63.93 38.54 -8.23
N ASP A 272 63.67 38.40 -6.91
CA ASP A 272 64.72 38.24 -5.89
C ASP A 272 64.28 37.66 -4.53
N ASN A 273 65.28 37.16 -3.79
CA ASN A 273 65.21 36.39 -2.52
C ASN A 273 65.20 37.27 -1.25
N ASN A 274 64.50 36.84 -0.17
CA ASN A 274 65.13 36.45 1.11
C ASN A 274 64.15 36.04 2.26
N LYS A 275 64.34 34.79 2.72
CA LYS A 275 64.41 34.25 4.11
C LYS A 275 63.38 34.64 5.19
N LYS A 276 62.59 33.64 5.68
CA LYS A 276 62.78 32.92 6.98
C LYS A 276 61.60 31.96 7.32
N THR A 277 61.92 30.66 7.27
CA THR A 277 61.55 29.52 8.15
C THR A 277 60.15 29.32 8.77
N LEU A 278 59.57 28.17 8.36
CA LEU A 278 58.95 27.08 9.16
C LEU A 278 57.48 27.19 9.64
N LYS A 279 56.56 26.77 8.76
CA LYS A 279 55.72 25.54 8.87
C LYS A 279 54.57 25.62 7.85
N LYS A 280 54.83 25.28 6.58
CA LYS A 280 53.79 25.18 5.55
C LYS A 280 53.20 23.77 5.54
N LYS A 281 51.90 23.66 5.88
CA LYS A 281 51.03 22.61 5.35
C LYS A 281 51.16 22.64 3.83
N MET A 282 51.49 21.51 3.21
CA MET A 282 51.48 21.35 1.76
C MET A 282 50.06 21.58 1.24
N VAL A 283 49.78 22.81 0.82
CA VAL A 283 48.66 23.09 -0.08
C VAL A 283 49.14 22.66 -1.46
N PHE A 284 48.74 21.46 -1.88
CA PHE A 284 48.74 21.13 -3.31
C PHE A 284 47.81 22.14 -3.99
N LYS A 285 48.37 23.20 -4.57
CA LYS A 285 47.66 24.01 -5.57
C LYS A 285 47.39 23.10 -6.76
N LYS A 286 46.27 22.37 -6.73
CA LYS A 286 45.67 21.86 -7.95
C LYS A 286 45.40 23.08 -8.82
N LYS A 287 45.99 23.12 -10.02
CA LYS A 287 45.63 24.10 -11.05
C LYS A 287 44.11 24.01 -11.22
N GLU A 288 43.39 24.99 -10.68
CA GLU A 288 41.98 25.14 -10.97
C GLU A 288 41.84 25.43 -12.47
N PRO A 289 40.89 24.79 -13.18
CA PRO A 289 40.62 25.15 -14.55
C PRO A 289 40.16 26.61 -14.60
N SER A 290 40.65 27.38 -15.58
CA SER A 290 40.31 28.80 -15.78
C SER A 290 38.83 29.05 -16.13
N VAL A 291 38.03 27.99 -16.23
CA VAL A 291 36.62 27.98 -16.60
C VAL A 291 35.90 26.94 -15.73
N SER A 292 34.73 27.29 -15.20
CA SER A 292 33.91 26.37 -14.40
C SER A 292 33.03 25.51 -15.31
N TYR A 293 33.17 24.19 -15.20
CA TYR A 293 32.33 23.22 -15.92
C TYR A 293 31.17 22.73 -15.05
N LEU A 294 30.11 22.22 -15.69
CA LEU A 294 29.01 21.50 -15.07
C LEU A 294 29.56 20.31 -14.26
N PRO A 295 29.29 20.25 -12.94
CA PRO A 295 29.85 19.19 -12.10
C PRO A 295 29.14 17.86 -12.38
N ILE A 296 29.93 16.85 -12.75
CA ILE A 296 29.43 15.48 -12.86
C ILE A 296 29.22 14.91 -11.44
N LYS A 297 27.97 14.63 -11.08
CA LYS A 297 27.59 14.07 -9.79
C LYS A 297 27.73 12.54 -9.80
N TRP A 298 28.94 12.05 -9.50
CA TRP A 298 29.20 10.62 -9.30
C TRP A 298 29.49 10.28 -7.83
N THR A 299 29.27 9.02 -7.46
CA THR A 299 29.68 8.48 -6.15
C THR A 299 31.10 7.93 -6.26
N LYS A 300 32.01 8.43 -5.44
CA LYS A 300 33.40 7.97 -5.42
C LYS A 300 33.48 6.56 -4.84
N ILE A 301 34.19 5.66 -5.52
CA ILE A 301 34.52 4.32 -5.02
C ILE A 301 36.03 4.20 -4.80
N SER A 302 36.43 3.31 -3.88
CA SER A 302 37.84 2.97 -3.67
C SER A 302 38.39 2.23 -4.88
N LYS A 303 39.67 2.45 -5.22
CA LYS A 303 40.33 1.72 -6.30
C LYS A 303 40.59 0.25 -5.95
N MET A 304 40.70 -0.11 -4.67
CA MET A 304 41.05 -1.47 -4.25
C MET A 304 39.99 -2.50 -4.65
N ASN A 305 40.42 -3.61 -5.24
CA ASN A 305 39.57 -4.71 -5.74
C ASN A 305 38.57 -4.32 -6.84
N THR A 306 38.90 -3.30 -7.64
CA THR A 306 38.07 -2.87 -8.77
C THR A 306 38.88 -2.82 -10.05
N LEU A 307 38.20 -2.86 -11.20
CA LEU A 307 38.80 -2.64 -12.53
C LEU A 307 39.59 -1.32 -12.59
N PHE A 308 39.22 -0.31 -11.80
CA PHE A 308 39.88 1.00 -11.78
C PHE A 308 41.31 0.98 -11.21
N ALA A 309 41.74 -0.12 -10.56
CA ALA A 309 43.12 -0.31 -10.11
C ALA A 309 44.10 -0.53 -11.28
N SER A 310 43.63 -1.15 -12.37
CA SER A 310 44.46 -1.50 -13.54
C SER A 310 44.38 -0.48 -14.69
N LEU A 311 43.68 0.64 -14.51
CA LEU A 311 43.55 1.68 -15.54
C LEU A 311 44.69 2.70 -15.45
N ASP A 312 45.47 2.82 -16.53
CA ASP A 312 46.43 3.90 -16.70
C ASP A 312 45.75 5.18 -17.19
N LEU A 313 45.42 6.07 -16.25
CA LEU A 313 44.73 7.32 -16.55
C LEU A 313 45.58 8.31 -17.36
N GLU A 314 46.92 8.21 -17.36
CA GLU A 314 47.77 9.12 -18.12
C GLU A 314 47.57 8.93 -19.64
N LYS A 315 47.36 7.69 -20.08
CA LYS A 315 47.07 7.37 -21.50
C LYS A 315 45.81 8.07 -22.02
N TYR A 316 44.82 8.29 -21.16
CA TYR A 316 43.51 8.81 -21.56
C TYR A 316 43.38 10.34 -21.37
N LYS A 317 44.36 11.02 -20.75
CA LYS A 317 44.30 12.48 -20.53
C LYS A 317 44.31 13.29 -21.81
N THR A 318 44.85 12.74 -22.90
CA THR A 318 44.93 13.39 -24.20
C THR A 318 43.76 13.06 -25.13
N PHE A 319 42.80 12.25 -24.67
CA PHE A 319 41.68 11.79 -25.51
C PHE A 319 40.63 12.88 -25.75
N PHE A 320 40.58 13.90 -24.88
CA PHE A 320 39.62 14.99 -24.96
C PHE A 320 40.37 16.32 -24.94
N SER A 321 40.03 17.20 -25.87
CA SER A 321 40.57 18.55 -25.94
C SER A 321 39.72 19.54 -25.14
N LYS A 322 40.11 20.81 -25.08
CA LYS A 322 39.31 21.84 -24.39
C LYS A 322 38.04 22.16 -25.16
N GLU A 323 38.09 22.04 -26.48
CA GLU A 323 36.98 22.25 -27.41
C GLU A 323 35.87 21.22 -27.17
N ASP A 324 36.23 19.96 -26.89
CA ASP A 324 35.26 18.90 -26.55
C ASP A 324 34.45 19.21 -25.27
N LEU A 325 35.01 20.01 -24.36
CA LEU A 325 34.41 20.35 -23.07
C LEU A 325 33.64 21.67 -23.07
N GLU A 326 33.60 22.39 -24.20
CA GLU A 326 33.01 23.72 -24.31
C GLU A 326 31.50 23.72 -23.99
N TYR A 327 30.78 22.66 -24.39
CA TYR A 327 29.35 22.48 -24.08
C TYR A 327 29.04 22.32 -22.59
N PHE A 328 30.03 22.02 -21.76
CA PHE A 328 29.88 21.86 -20.31
C PHE A 328 30.28 23.11 -19.53
N VAL A 329 30.74 24.17 -20.20
CA VAL A 329 31.12 25.44 -19.56
C VAL A 329 29.89 26.18 -19.05
N ILE A 330 29.89 26.55 -17.76
CA ILE A 330 28.88 27.42 -17.18
C ILE A 330 29.22 28.86 -17.57
N LYS A 331 28.54 29.43 -18.57
CA LYS A 331 28.57 30.87 -18.83
C LYS A 331 27.87 31.58 -17.66
N LYS A 332 28.62 32.32 -16.85
CA LYS A 332 28.02 33.23 -15.86
C LYS A 332 27.51 34.47 -16.60
N ASP A 333 26.22 34.53 -16.87
CA ASP A 333 25.58 35.78 -17.28
C ASP A 333 25.65 36.75 -16.10
N ILE A 334 26.37 37.87 -16.28
CA ILE A 334 26.31 39.02 -15.37
C ILE A 334 24.95 39.68 -15.63
N LYS A 335 23.90 39.19 -14.96
CA LYS A 335 22.64 39.94 -14.86
C LYS A 335 22.81 41.02 -13.80
N LYS A 336 22.72 42.28 -14.24
CA LYS A 336 22.53 43.45 -13.38
C LYS A 336 21.34 43.20 -12.44
N GLU A 337 21.54 43.46 -11.15
CA GLU A 337 20.47 43.40 -10.15
C GLU A 337 19.33 44.35 -10.54
N PRO A 338 18.06 43.92 -10.50
CA PRO A 338 16.98 44.85 -10.23
C PRO A 338 17.02 45.19 -8.74
N GLU A 339 16.94 46.48 -8.42
CA GLU A 339 16.77 46.97 -7.06
C GLU A 339 15.62 46.22 -6.37
N LYS A 340 15.92 45.54 -5.26
CA LYS A 340 14.91 44.94 -4.41
C LYS A 340 14.13 46.06 -3.72
N GLN A 341 12.95 46.38 -4.25
CA GLN A 341 11.86 46.84 -3.40
C GLN A 341 11.49 45.66 -2.48
N ALA A 342 11.54 45.90 -1.18
CA ALA A 342 11.12 44.94 -0.19
C ALA A 342 9.60 44.76 -0.27
N ASP A 343 9.15 43.77 -1.04
CA ASP A 343 7.77 43.30 -0.93
C ASP A 343 7.54 42.74 0.47
N LYS A 344 6.67 43.42 1.22
CA LYS A 344 6.07 42.89 2.45
C LYS A 344 5.58 41.47 2.14
N LYS A 345 6.00 40.48 2.93
CA LYS A 345 5.40 39.14 2.90
C LYS A 345 3.89 39.32 3.08
N LYS A 346 3.12 39.21 2.00
CA LYS A 346 1.66 39.18 2.05
C LYS A 346 1.29 37.92 2.84
N GLU A 347 0.71 38.11 4.02
CA GLU A 347 0.17 36.99 4.80
C GLU A 347 -0.98 36.38 3.99
N SER A 348 -0.79 35.11 3.57
CA SER A 348 -1.81 34.36 2.83
C SER A 348 -2.91 33.93 3.81
N PRO A 349 -4.20 34.12 3.50
CA PRO A 349 -5.32 33.73 4.38
C PRO A 349 -5.45 32.21 4.58
N ILE A 350 -4.82 31.42 3.71
CA ILE A 350 -4.72 29.95 3.82
C ILE A 350 -3.28 29.48 3.65
N ASP A 351 -3.03 28.19 3.92
CA ASP A 351 -1.70 27.57 3.74
C ASP A 351 -1.09 27.90 2.35
N PRO A 352 0.18 28.34 2.27
CA PRO A 352 0.78 28.74 1.00
C PRO A 352 0.84 27.64 -0.07
N LYS A 353 0.96 26.35 0.31
CA LYS A 353 0.95 25.25 -0.65
C LYS A 353 -0.46 25.05 -1.21
N LYS A 354 -1.49 25.16 -0.34
CA LYS A 354 -2.91 25.13 -0.72
C LYS A 354 -3.25 26.27 -1.68
N ALA A 355 -2.88 27.50 -1.33
CA ALA A 355 -3.06 28.69 -2.17
C ALA A 355 -2.36 28.54 -3.54
N TYR A 356 -1.12 28.04 -3.55
CA TYR A 356 -0.38 27.79 -4.79
C TYR A 356 -1.08 26.76 -5.68
N ALA A 357 -1.56 25.65 -5.12
CA ALA A 357 -2.26 24.60 -5.87
C ALA A 357 -3.58 25.11 -6.47
N LEU A 358 -4.40 25.81 -5.68
CA LEU A 358 -5.66 26.42 -6.13
C LEU A 358 -5.42 27.47 -7.22
N ASN A 359 -4.43 28.34 -7.05
CA ASN A 359 -4.07 29.33 -8.07
C ASN A 359 -3.66 28.67 -9.39
N ILE A 360 -2.91 27.56 -9.35
CA ILE A 360 -2.58 26.80 -10.57
C ILE A 360 -3.84 26.23 -11.21
N ALA A 361 -4.71 25.57 -10.44
CA ALA A 361 -5.92 24.96 -10.97
C ALA A 361 -6.83 26.00 -11.63
N LEU A 362 -7.11 27.08 -10.91
CA LEU A 362 -7.96 28.19 -11.37
C LEU A 362 -7.31 29.00 -12.50
N SER A 363 -5.97 28.99 -12.63
CA SER A 363 -5.30 29.70 -13.73
C SER A 363 -5.65 29.20 -15.13
N ARG A 364 -6.19 27.97 -15.23
CA ARG A 364 -6.59 27.34 -16.48
C ARG A 364 -8.00 27.76 -16.92
N ILE A 365 -8.77 28.38 -16.03
CA ILE A 365 -10.09 28.92 -16.30
C ILE A 365 -9.92 30.25 -17.05
N LYS A 366 -10.61 30.38 -18.19
CA LYS A 366 -10.53 31.54 -19.08
C LYS A 366 -11.79 32.42 -19.07
N CYS A 367 -12.76 32.11 -18.22
CA CYS A 367 -14.01 32.84 -18.04
C CYS A 367 -14.09 33.44 -16.63
N GLU A 368 -15.14 34.22 -16.39
CA GLU A 368 -15.42 34.81 -15.08
C GLU A 368 -15.78 33.73 -14.05
N TYR A 369 -15.23 33.84 -12.83
CA TYR A 369 -15.49 32.85 -11.77
C TYR A 369 -16.96 32.77 -11.38
N LYS A 370 -17.71 33.88 -11.49
CA LYS A 370 -19.17 33.89 -11.32
C LYS A 370 -19.89 32.86 -12.20
N LEU A 371 -19.45 32.73 -13.45
CA LEU A 371 -20.00 31.73 -14.37
C LEU A 371 -19.65 30.32 -13.91
N VAL A 372 -18.40 30.10 -13.48
CA VAL A 372 -17.95 28.79 -12.97
C VAL A 372 -18.73 28.37 -11.73
N VAL A 373 -18.95 29.27 -10.78
CA VAL A 373 -19.78 29.05 -9.58
C VAL A 373 -21.20 28.67 -9.99
N SER A 374 -21.79 29.41 -10.95
CA SER A 374 -23.14 29.09 -11.46
C SER A 374 -23.21 27.72 -12.15
N GLU A 375 -22.19 27.32 -12.91
CA GLU A 375 -22.13 26.00 -13.54
C GLU A 375 -21.98 24.89 -12.50
N ILE A 376 -21.18 25.10 -11.45
CA ILE A 376 -21.07 24.15 -10.34
C ILE A 376 -22.43 23.94 -9.69
N LEU A 377 -23.14 25.03 -9.33
CA LEU A 377 -24.46 24.96 -8.69
C LEU A 377 -25.51 24.28 -9.58
N ASN A 378 -25.44 24.50 -10.90
CA ASN A 378 -26.34 23.88 -11.86
C ASN A 378 -25.92 22.47 -12.28
N GLN A 379 -24.79 21.96 -11.78
CA GLN A 379 -24.17 20.69 -12.18
C GLN A 379 -23.91 20.58 -13.69
N ASP A 380 -23.63 21.71 -14.35
CA ASP A 380 -23.30 21.77 -15.77
C ASP A 380 -21.81 21.50 -15.99
N LEU A 381 -21.49 20.54 -16.86
CA LEU A 381 -20.14 19.97 -17.04
C LEU A 381 -19.36 20.59 -18.21
N ILE A 382 -19.89 21.64 -18.84
CA ILE A 382 -19.30 22.19 -20.09
C ILE A 382 -17.92 22.83 -19.83
N LEU A 383 -17.74 23.62 -18.77
CA LEU A 383 -16.44 24.27 -18.48
C LEU A 383 -15.64 23.59 -17.35
N ILE A 384 -16.25 22.62 -16.66
CA ILE A 384 -15.67 21.99 -15.47
C ILE A 384 -15.04 20.64 -15.85
N ASN A 385 -13.70 20.57 -15.80
CA ASN A 385 -12.97 19.32 -15.98
C ASN A 385 -12.67 18.62 -14.64
N GLU A 386 -12.44 17.30 -14.70
CA GLU A 386 -12.16 16.44 -13.55
C GLU A 386 -10.99 16.93 -12.69
N ASN A 387 -9.92 17.42 -13.33
CA ASN A 387 -8.76 17.92 -12.60
C ASN A 387 -9.09 19.17 -11.77
N LEU A 388 -9.94 20.07 -12.27
CA LEU A 388 -10.39 21.23 -11.51
C LEU A 388 -11.20 20.80 -10.28
N VAL A 389 -12.15 19.87 -10.48
CA VAL A 389 -13.01 19.34 -9.40
C VAL A 389 -12.16 18.68 -8.31
N ASN A 390 -11.22 17.82 -8.70
CA ASN A 390 -10.33 17.13 -7.75
C ASN A 390 -9.47 18.11 -6.96
N GLN A 391 -8.94 19.16 -7.60
CA GLN A 391 -8.13 20.17 -6.91
C GLN A 391 -8.97 21.04 -5.98
N LEU A 392 -10.18 21.45 -6.39
CA LEU A 392 -11.09 22.23 -5.55
C LEU A 392 -11.55 21.43 -4.34
N LEU A 393 -11.91 20.15 -4.49
CA LEU A 393 -12.31 19.30 -3.37
C LEU A 393 -11.15 19.02 -2.40
N LEU A 394 -9.96 18.70 -2.93
CA LEU A 394 -8.79 18.37 -2.11
C LEU A 394 -8.31 19.58 -1.29
N TYR A 395 -8.36 20.77 -1.88
CA TYR A 395 -7.92 22.02 -1.28
C TYR A 395 -9.09 22.94 -0.94
N PHE A 396 -10.26 22.38 -0.64
CA PHE A 396 -11.42 23.18 -0.26
C PHE A 396 -11.15 23.90 1.08
N PRO A 397 -11.41 25.21 1.22
CA PRO A 397 -11.22 25.94 2.47
C PRO A 397 -12.03 25.35 3.64
N SER A 398 -11.49 25.40 4.84
CA SER A 398 -12.26 25.24 6.08
C SER A 398 -13.10 26.50 6.36
N ASP A 399 -14.06 26.43 7.29
CA ASP A 399 -14.91 27.58 7.65
C ASP A 399 -14.07 28.78 8.17
N GLN A 400 -12.99 28.49 8.91
CA GLN A 400 -12.04 29.51 9.39
C GLN A 400 -11.26 30.12 8.23
N GLU A 401 -10.75 29.29 7.32
CA GLU A 401 -10.03 29.74 6.12
C GLU A 401 -10.95 30.56 5.20
N MET A 402 -12.21 30.16 5.04
CA MET A 402 -13.21 30.86 4.25
C MET A 402 -13.49 32.25 4.82
N SER A 403 -13.61 32.36 6.16
CA SER A 403 -13.76 33.65 6.85
C SER A 403 -12.56 34.57 6.57
N ASN A 404 -11.33 34.04 6.61
CA ASN A 404 -10.12 34.80 6.29
C ASN A 404 -10.06 35.23 4.82
N ILE A 405 -10.53 34.39 3.90
CA ILE A 405 -10.59 34.69 2.46
C ILE A 405 -11.56 35.84 2.19
N LEU A 406 -12.75 35.81 2.78
CA LEU A 406 -13.78 36.85 2.60
C LEU A 406 -13.31 38.21 3.12
N LEU A 407 -12.51 38.24 4.19
CA LEU A 407 -11.91 39.45 4.76
C LEU A 407 -10.64 39.93 4.04
N SER A 408 -10.08 39.13 3.12
CA SER A 408 -8.80 39.45 2.48
C SER A 408 -8.96 40.41 1.30
N ASP A 409 -8.11 41.43 1.20
CA ASP A 409 -8.06 42.36 0.05
C ASP A 409 -7.12 41.88 -1.07
N LEU A 410 -6.65 40.63 -1.00
CA LEU A 410 -5.76 40.06 -2.01
C LEU A 410 -6.54 39.66 -3.28
N GLU A 411 -5.90 39.80 -4.43
CA GLU A 411 -6.47 39.48 -5.76
C GLU A 411 -6.00 38.12 -6.30
N ASP A 412 -5.55 37.23 -5.41
CA ASP A 412 -5.17 35.88 -5.83
C ASP A 412 -6.39 35.14 -6.41
N LYS A 413 -6.17 34.31 -7.45
CA LYS A 413 -7.25 33.65 -8.20
C LYS A 413 -8.20 32.84 -7.31
N TYR A 414 -7.67 32.15 -6.30
CA TYR A 414 -8.50 31.40 -5.36
C TYR A 414 -9.36 32.30 -4.47
N ILE A 415 -8.85 33.47 -4.07
CA ILE A 415 -9.61 34.42 -3.25
C ILE A 415 -10.76 34.98 -4.08
N LEU A 416 -10.49 35.38 -5.32
CA LEU A 416 -11.52 35.83 -6.25
C LEU A 416 -12.59 34.75 -6.46
N PHE A 417 -12.19 33.50 -6.72
CA PHE A 417 -13.13 32.39 -6.88
C PHE A 417 -14.00 32.17 -5.64
N PHE A 418 -13.41 32.06 -4.45
CA PHE A 418 -14.17 31.80 -3.22
C PHE A 418 -15.00 33.00 -2.76
N LYS A 419 -14.61 34.23 -3.10
CA LYS A 419 -15.47 35.41 -2.90
C LYS A 419 -16.74 35.34 -3.75
N GLU A 420 -16.67 34.85 -4.99
CA GLU A 420 -17.86 34.63 -5.82
C GLU A 420 -18.77 33.50 -5.29
N CYS A 421 -18.25 32.60 -4.44
CA CYS A 421 -19.07 31.60 -3.77
C CYS A 421 -19.94 32.20 -2.65
N GLU A 422 -19.56 33.37 -2.10
CA GLU A 422 -20.26 34.02 -0.99
C GLU A 422 -20.67 33.02 0.12
N ASP A 423 -21.92 33.09 0.59
CA ASP A 423 -22.47 32.22 1.63
C ASP A 423 -22.81 30.81 1.12
N CYS A 424 -22.85 30.57 -0.19
CA CYS A 424 -23.19 29.27 -0.79
C CYS A 424 -21.98 28.35 -1.01
N TYR A 425 -20.81 28.66 -0.43
CA TYR A 425 -19.60 27.84 -0.58
C TYR A 425 -19.77 26.38 -0.11
N LEU A 426 -20.66 26.10 0.86
CA LEU A 426 -20.99 24.72 1.24
C LEU A 426 -21.81 24.00 0.16
N ASP A 427 -22.76 24.69 -0.48
CA ASP A 427 -23.51 24.15 -1.62
C ASP A 427 -22.58 23.89 -2.81
N ILE A 428 -21.58 24.75 -3.02
CA ILE A 428 -20.52 24.55 -4.01
C ILE A 428 -19.73 23.27 -3.70
N LYS A 429 -19.36 23.05 -2.44
CA LYS A 429 -18.65 21.83 -2.02
C LYS A 429 -19.49 20.58 -2.28
N GLU A 430 -20.79 20.61 -1.96
CA GLU A 430 -21.70 19.48 -2.18
C GLU A 430 -21.90 19.21 -3.68
N ASN A 431 -22.12 20.25 -4.48
CA ASN A 431 -22.26 20.11 -5.93
C ASN A 431 -20.97 19.64 -6.62
N LEU A 432 -19.79 20.05 -6.14
CA LEU A 432 -18.51 19.50 -6.60
C LEU A 432 -18.40 18.00 -6.35
N LYS A 433 -18.92 17.49 -5.23
CA LYS A 433 -19.00 16.04 -4.98
C LYS A 433 -19.96 15.36 -5.95
N GLY A 434 -21.12 15.96 -6.21
CA GLY A 434 -22.08 15.46 -7.21
C GLY A 434 -21.45 15.38 -8.61
N ILE A 435 -20.75 16.45 -9.03
CA ILE A 435 -20.01 16.48 -10.28
C ILE A 435 -18.92 15.40 -10.32
N LYS A 436 -18.13 15.25 -9.24
CA LYS A 436 -17.10 14.19 -9.16
C LYS A 436 -17.74 12.81 -9.34
N LEU A 437 -18.86 12.56 -8.66
CA LEU A 437 -19.60 11.31 -8.78
C LEU A 437 -20.07 11.06 -10.22
N ASN A 438 -20.65 12.06 -10.88
CA ASN A 438 -21.09 11.97 -12.28
C ASN A 438 -19.91 11.64 -13.22
N ILE A 439 -18.76 12.27 -13.01
CA ILE A 439 -17.54 12.00 -13.80
C ILE A 439 -17.08 10.55 -13.62
N LEU A 440 -17.00 10.07 -12.36
CA LEU A 440 -16.58 8.70 -12.09
C LEU A 440 -17.53 7.68 -12.67
N ILE A 441 -18.85 7.87 -12.50
CA ILE A 441 -19.88 7.00 -13.07
C ILE A 441 -19.77 6.95 -14.59
N ARG A 442 -19.65 8.11 -15.24
CA ARG A 442 -19.54 8.22 -16.70
C ARG A 442 -18.27 7.53 -17.24
N ASN A 443 -17.16 7.67 -16.51
CA ASN A 443 -15.87 7.12 -16.91
C ASN A 443 -15.73 5.63 -16.55
N PHE A 444 -16.57 5.11 -15.65
CA PHE A 444 -16.51 3.72 -15.23
C PHE A 444 -17.07 2.79 -16.31
N ASN A 445 -16.26 1.82 -16.72
CA ASN A 445 -16.67 0.85 -17.73
C ASN A 445 -17.46 -0.31 -17.10
N ILE A 446 -18.79 -0.18 -17.08
CA ILE A 446 -19.70 -1.22 -16.55
C ILE A 446 -19.51 -2.59 -17.22
N ASN A 447 -19.00 -2.64 -18.46
CA ASN A 447 -18.76 -3.91 -19.15
C ASN A 447 -17.72 -4.77 -18.40
N ASN A 448 -16.80 -4.15 -17.65
CA ASN A 448 -15.83 -4.89 -16.84
C ASN A 448 -16.52 -5.70 -15.73
N ILE A 449 -17.55 -5.13 -15.09
CA ILE A 449 -18.38 -5.87 -14.11
C ILE A 449 -19.10 -7.03 -14.80
N LEU A 450 -19.72 -6.79 -15.96
CA LEU A 450 -20.44 -7.82 -16.70
C LEU A 450 -19.53 -8.97 -17.14
N LEU A 451 -18.28 -8.67 -17.51
CA LEU A 451 -17.27 -9.68 -17.85
C LEU A 451 -16.97 -10.59 -16.65
N PHE A 452 -16.78 -10.03 -15.46
CA PHE A 452 -16.52 -10.82 -14.26
C PHE A 452 -17.74 -11.60 -13.78
N ILE A 453 -18.95 -11.03 -13.85
CA ILE A 453 -20.19 -11.77 -13.58
C ILE A 453 -20.21 -13.03 -14.44
N LYS A 454 -20.13 -12.86 -15.76
CA LYS A 454 -20.19 -13.98 -16.70
C LYS A 454 -19.09 -15.02 -16.42
N PHE A 455 -17.86 -14.58 -16.16
CA PHE A 455 -16.76 -15.47 -15.84
C PHE A 455 -17.01 -16.31 -14.58
N PHE A 456 -17.52 -15.68 -13.51
CA PHE A 456 -17.87 -16.42 -12.30
C PHE A 456 -19.06 -17.36 -12.53
N GLU A 457 -20.08 -16.95 -13.31
CA GLU A 457 -21.18 -17.84 -13.69
C GLU A 457 -20.71 -19.07 -14.45
N ASP A 458 -19.83 -18.88 -15.43
CA ASP A 458 -19.27 -19.96 -16.24
C ASP A 458 -18.45 -20.92 -15.35
N LEU A 459 -17.65 -20.41 -14.40
CA LEU A 459 -16.91 -21.21 -13.42
C LEU A 459 -17.80 -22.04 -12.49
N ILE A 460 -18.95 -21.50 -12.06
CA ILE A 460 -19.90 -22.19 -11.19
C ILE A 460 -20.59 -23.34 -11.94
N LYS A 461 -20.95 -23.10 -13.20
CA LYS A 461 -21.72 -24.05 -14.03
C LYS A 461 -20.84 -25.07 -14.75
N SER A 462 -19.52 -24.85 -14.83
CA SER A 462 -18.62 -25.68 -15.64
C SER A 462 -18.52 -27.13 -15.14
N GLU A 463 -18.86 -28.06 -16.01
CA GLU A 463 -18.60 -29.48 -15.82
C GLU A 463 -17.15 -29.82 -16.14
N TYR A 464 -16.52 -29.06 -17.07
CA TYR A 464 -15.09 -29.17 -17.35
C TYR A 464 -14.24 -28.98 -16.08
N MET A 465 -14.48 -27.90 -15.32
CA MET A 465 -13.72 -27.61 -14.09
C MET A 465 -13.90 -28.70 -13.03
N LYS A 466 -15.12 -29.22 -12.86
CA LYS A 466 -15.40 -30.34 -11.94
C LYS A 466 -14.63 -31.59 -12.36
N CYS A 467 -14.66 -31.93 -13.64
CA CYS A 467 -13.94 -33.09 -14.19
C CYS A 467 -12.42 -32.93 -14.06
N LEU A 468 -11.89 -31.72 -14.30
CA LEU A 468 -10.47 -31.39 -14.16
C LEU A 468 -10.00 -31.59 -12.73
N LEU A 469 -10.63 -30.91 -11.77
CA LEU A 469 -10.24 -30.99 -10.37
C LEU A 469 -10.43 -32.39 -9.81
N GLY A 470 -11.51 -33.09 -10.18
CA GLY A 470 -11.74 -34.49 -9.81
C GLY A 470 -10.67 -35.43 -10.38
N SER A 471 -10.23 -35.21 -11.62
CA SER A 471 -9.15 -35.99 -12.24
C SER A 471 -7.81 -35.76 -11.54
N ILE A 472 -7.50 -34.51 -11.19
CA ILE A 472 -6.29 -34.15 -10.42
C ILE A 472 -6.32 -34.84 -9.05
N LEU A 473 -7.44 -34.74 -8.33
CA LEU A 473 -7.60 -35.34 -7.01
C LEU A 473 -7.43 -36.87 -7.05
N CYS A 474 -8.08 -37.52 -8.04
CA CYS A 474 -7.98 -38.97 -8.22
C CYS A 474 -6.54 -39.41 -8.51
N LEU A 475 -5.85 -38.73 -9.45
CA LEU A 475 -4.45 -39.01 -9.75
C LEU A 475 -3.54 -38.76 -8.55
N GLY A 476 -3.73 -37.65 -7.83
CA GLY A 476 -3.00 -37.34 -6.61
C GLY A 476 -3.14 -38.42 -5.55
N ASN A 477 -4.37 -38.91 -5.32
CA ASN A 477 -4.64 -39.99 -4.35
C ASN A 477 -4.03 -41.34 -4.76
N ILE A 478 -3.96 -41.64 -6.06
CA ILE A 478 -3.28 -42.84 -6.56
C ILE A 478 -1.77 -42.72 -6.33
N VAL A 479 -1.17 -41.58 -6.69
CA VAL A 479 0.28 -41.34 -6.56
C VAL A 479 0.70 -41.30 -5.09
N ASN A 480 -0.11 -40.70 -4.22
CA ASN A 480 0.19 -40.54 -2.81
C ASN A 480 -0.27 -41.74 -1.95
N LYS A 481 -0.69 -42.85 -2.56
CA LYS A 481 -1.18 -44.03 -1.83
C LYS A 481 -0.13 -44.54 -0.85
N GLY A 482 -0.51 -44.69 0.42
CA GLY A 482 0.37 -45.16 1.49
C GLY A 482 1.28 -44.07 2.10
N THR A 483 1.14 -42.82 1.67
CA THR A 483 1.80 -41.66 2.28
C THR A 483 0.81 -40.88 3.16
N THR A 484 1.32 -39.92 3.95
CA THR A 484 0.49 -38.96 4.70
C THR A 484 -0.35 -38.03 3.83
N TYR A 485 -0.05 -37.96 2.52
CA TYR A 485 -0.75 -37.12 1.54
C TYR A 485 -1.78 -37.88 0.71
N GLY A 486 -1.96 -39.19 0.96
CA GLY A 486 -2.98 -40.01 0.30
C GLY A 486 -4.36 -39.87 0.96
N ASN A 487 -5.40 -40.36 0.29
CA ASN A 487 -6.80 -40.27 0.74
C ASN A 487 -7.27 -38.83 1.03
N ALA A 488 -6.77 -37.86 0.26
CA ALA A 488 -7.25 -36.48 0.30
C ALA A 488 -8.69 -36.40 -0.23
N GLU A 489 -9.53 -35.60 0.44
CA GLU A 489 -10.90 -35.28 -0.01
C GLU A 489 -10.94 -34.03 -0.91
N GLY A 490 -9.83 -33.28 -0.97
CA GLY A 490 -9.65 -32.09 -1.78
C GLY A 490 -8.22 -31.55 -1.68
N PHE A 491 -7.91 -30.51 -2.43
CA PHE A 491 -6.60 -29.85 -2.40
C PHE A 491 -6.77 -28.33 -2.62
N SER A 492 -5.77 -27.55 -2.22
CA SER A 492 -5.76 -26.10 -2.40
C SER A 492 -5.55 -25.73 -3.86
N ILE A 493 -6.40 -24.85 -4.41
CA ILE A 493 -6.23 -24.30 -5.76
C ILE A 493 -4.88 -23.57 -5.93
N LYS A 494 -4.30 -23.03 -4.86
CA LYS A 494 -2.98 -22.37 -4.91
C LYS A 494 -1.86 -23.33 -5.32
N ASP A 495 -1.98 -24.61 -4.96
CA ASP A 495 -0.94 -25.62 -5.22
C ASP A 495 -1.06 -26.23 -6.63
N ILE A 496 -2.08 -25.83 -7.40
CA ILE A 496 -2.45 -26.55 -8.63
C ILE A 496 -1.38 -26.49 -9.71
N GLN A 497 -0.62 -25.40 -9.81
CA GLN A 497 0.48 -25.32 -10.79
C GLN A 497 1.61 -26.28 -10.43
N ASP A 498 1.95 -26.41 -9.16
CA ASP A 498 2.97 -27.35 -8.70
C ASP A 498 2.52 -28.80 -8.95
N ILE A 499 1.25 -29.09 -8.70
CA ILE A 499 0.66 -30.41 -9.00
C ILE A 499 0.71 -30.69 -10.50
N LEU A 500 0.25 -29.76 -11.34
CA LEU A 500 0.21 -29.94 -12.79
C LEU A 500 1.61 -30.10 -13.41
N ASN A 501 2.62 -29.42 -12.85
CA ASN A 501 4.00 -29.47 -13.30
C ASN A 501 4.81 -30.63 -12.70
N MET A 502 4.21 -31.44 -11.82
CA MET A 502 4.88 -32.60 -11.23
C MET A 502 5.30 -33.59 -12.32
N ARG A 503 6.59 -33.93 -12.30
CA ARG A 503 7.22 -34.83 -13.26
C ARG A 503 6.86 -36.28 -12.97
N VAL A 504 6.44 -37.00 -14.00
CA VAL A 504 6.16 -38.43 -13.97
C VAL A 504 7.34 -39.15 -14.59
N THR A 505 8.12 -39.83 -13.74
CA THR A 505 9.22 -40.68 -14.21
C THR A 505 8.65 -42.04 -14.64
N PRO A 506 8.80 -42.47 -15.90
CA PRO A 506 8.36 -43.80 -16.30
C PRO A 506 9.21 -44.85 -15.56
N SER A 507 8.58 -45.68 -14.72
CA SER A 507 9.28 -46.78 -14.08
C SER A 507 9.62 -47.85 -15.11
N THR A 508 10.88 -48.30 -15.11
CA THR A 508 11.40 -49.40 -15.91
C THR A 508 10.96 -50.76 -15.39
N THR A 509 9.66 -51.01 -15.11
CA THR A 509 9.19 -52.38 -14.82
C THR A 509 7.68 -52.58 -15.03
N LYS A 510 7.39 -53.41 -16.04
CA LYS A 510 6.26 -54.34 -16.28
C LYS A 510 4.86 -54.09 -15.66
N SER A 511 3.89 -54.17 -16.57
CA SER A 511 2.45 -54.48 -16.39
C SER A 511 1.47 -53.35 -16.12
N ILE A 512 1.20 -52.54 -17.14
CA ILE A 512 -0.16 -52.02 -17.42
C ILE A 512 -0.43 -52.26 -18.92
N SER A 513 -1.39 -53.13 -19.20
CA SER A 513 -1.86 -53.49 -20.54
C SER A 513 -2.73 -52.37 -21.15
N SER A 514 -2.75 -52.38 -22.49
CA SER A 514 -3.68 -51.71 -23.43
C SER A 514 -3.63 -50.20 -23.73
N ASN A 515 -2.67 -49.40 -23.26
CA ASN A 515 -2.48 -48.01 -23.77
C ASN A 515 -1.07 -47.71 -24.35
N LYS A 516 -0.28 -48.75 -24.63
CA LYS A 516 1.15 -48.61 -24.96
C LYS A 516 1.49 -48.11 -26.37
N ILE A 517 0.53 -47.97 -27.28
CA ILE A 517 0.86 -47.67 -28.69
C ILE A 517 0.94 -46.15 -28.98
N GLU A 518 0.31 -45.28 -28.20
CA GLU A 518 0.37 -43.83 -28.45
C GLU A 518 1.40 -43.06 -27.61
N ILE A 519 1.92 -43.64 -26.52
CA ILE A 519 2.88 -42.96 -25.64
C ILE A 519 4.31 -43.01 -26.21
N MET A 520 4.60 -43.94 -27.13
CA MET A 520 5.97 -44.19 -27.63
C MET A 520 6.45 -43.26 -28.76
N ASN A 521 5.63 -42.33 -29.28
CA ASN A 521 5.99 -41.52 -30.45
C ASN A 521 6.61 -40.15 -30.19
N TYR A 522 6.85 -39.74 -28.94
CA TYR A 522 7.54 -38.48 -28.68
C TYR A 522 9.02 -38.71 -28.29
N LYS A 523 9.91 -38.52 -29.26
CA LYS A 523 11.33 -38.14 -29.05
C LYS A 523 11.35 -36.68 -28.54
N ARG A 524 12.29 -36.16 -27.73
CA ARG A 524 13.70 -36.54 -27.51
C ARG A 524 14.27 -36.04 -26.17
N ASN A 525 13.44 -35.60 -25.20
CA ASN A 525 13.89 -35.19 -23.83
C ASN A 525 12.77 -35.37 -22.75
N ASN A 526 11.76 -36.20 -23.01
CA ASN A 526 10.42 -36.08 -22.43
C ASN A 526 10.29 -36.38 -20.93
N ILE A 527 10.18 -35.32 -20.16
CA ILE A 527 9.52 -35.34 -18.85
C ILE A 527 8.01 -35.30 -19.12
N LEU A 528 7.30 -36.38 -18.84
CA LEU A 528 5.84 -36.39 -18.83
C LEU A 528 5.36 -35.70 -17.56
N THR A 529 4.39 -34.81 -17.63
CA THR A 529 3.81 -34.14 -16.44
C THR A 529 2.39 -34.63 -16.16
N ILE A 530 1.87 -34.34 -14.96
CA ILE A 530 0.46 -34.59 -14.64
C ILE A 530 -0.46 -33.85 -15.63
N ARG A 531 -0.10 -32.62 -16.03
CA ARG A 531 -0.81 -31.85 -17.06
C ARG A 531 -0.98 -32.64 -18.36
N ASP A 532 0.06 -33.31 -18.84
CA ASP A 532 0.03 -34.07 -20.10
C ASP A 532 -0.88 -35.31 -20.02
N ILE A 533 -0.92 -35.97 -18.86
CA ILE A 533 -1.79 -37.12 -18.62
C ILE A 533 -3.25 -36.70 -18.61
N ILE A 534 -3.52 -35.59 -17.93
CA ILE A 534 -4.85 -35.06 -17.70
C ILE A 534 -5.47 -34.50 -18.99
N LYS A 535 -4.68 -33.77 -19.79
CA LYS A 535 -5.13 -33.18 -21.06
C LYS A 535 -5.78 -34.19 -22.02
N LYS A 536 -5.34 -35.46 -21.99
CA LYS A 536 -5.88 -36.54 -22.84
C LYS A 536 -7.20 -37.14 -22.36
N LYS A 537 -7.61 -36.87 -21.11
CA LYS A 537 -8.73 -37.56 -20.45
C LYS A 537 -9.90 -36.66 -20.08
N ILE A 538 -9.74 -35.34 -20.15
CA ILE A 538 -10.80 -34.39 -19.80
C ILE A 538 -11.65 -34.08 -21.03
N PRO A 539 -12.98 -33.87 -20.85
CA PRO A 539 -13.85 -33.36 -21.90
C PRO A 539 -13.38 -32.01 -22.49
N GLN A 540 -13.98 -31.62 -23.61
CA GLN A 540 -13.75 -30.31 -24.19
C GLN A 540 -14.19 -29.21 -23.21
N ASN A 541 -13.41 -28.13 -23.15
CA ASN A 541 -13.69 -26.98 -22.29
C ASN A 541 -15.04 -26.35 -22.65
N ASP A 542 -15.92 -26.22 -21.66
CA ASP A 542 -17.26 -25.60 -21.78
C ASP A 542 -17.27 -24.12 -21.39
N ILE A 543 -16.15 -23.58 -20.90
CA ILE A 543 -15.99 -22.17 -20.54
C ILE A 543 -15.40 -21.38 -21.71
N ASN A 544 -16.16 -20.42 -22.22
CA ASN A 544 -15.67 -19.47 -23.20
C ASN A 544 -14.97 -18.29 -22.51
N ILE A 545 -13.65 -18.36 -22.37
CA ILE A 545 -12.87 -17.24 -21.83
C ILE A 545 -12.94 -16.08 -22.81
N ASN A 546 -13.67 -15.03 -22.44
CA ASN A 546 -13.56 -13.76 -23.15
C ASN A 546 -12.14 -13.22 -22.96
N ASN A 547 -11.33 -13.18 -24.04
CA ASN A 547 -9.94 -12.72 -23.98
C ASN A 547 -9.76 -11.35 -23.30
N ASN A 548 -10.80 -10.52 -23.27
CA ASN A 548 -10.76 -9.23 -22.57
C ASN A 548 -10.56 -9.38 -21.06
N ILE A 549 -11.03 -10.46 -20.44
CA ILE A 549 -10.91 -10.65 -18.98
C ILE A 549 -9.46 -10.81 -18.52
N LYS A 550 -8.58 -11.35 -19.37
CA LYS A 550 -7.15 -11.51 -19.08
C LYS A 550 -6.42 -10.19 -18.91
N ASN A 551 -6.97 -9.12 -19.50
CA ASN A 551 -6.42 -7.77 -19.45
C ASN A 551 -7.14 -6.90 -18.42
N GLN A 552 -8.12 -7.44 -17.68
CA GLN A 552 -8.81 -6.73 -16.61
C GLN A 552 -8.22 -7.11 -15.26
N SER A 553 -8.03 -6.11 -14.40
CA SER A 553 -7.73 -6.31 -12.99
C SER A 553 -9.03 -6.25 -12.19
N TYR A 554 -9.35 -7.34 -11.52
CA TYR A 554 -10.46 -7.43 -10.59
C TYR A 554 -10.21 -6.57 -9.36
N ASP A 555 -8.99 -6.59 -8.82
CA ASP A 555 -8.64 -5.78 -7.64
C ASP A 555 -8.75 -4.27 -7.92
N ASN A 556 -8.33 -3.80 -9.10
CA ASN A 556 -8.53 -2.41 -9.52
C ASN A 556 -10.01 -2.08 -9.71
N LEU A 557 -10.78 -2.95 -10.36
CA LEU A 557 -12.22 -2.76 -10.55
C LEU A 557 -12.94 -2.60 -9.21
N LEU A 558 -12.57 -3.40 -8.20
CA LEU A 558 -13.10 -3.27 -6.84
C LEU A 558 -12.72 -1.93 -6.21
N SER A 559 -11.48 -1.48 -6.39
CA SER A 559 -11.00 -0.21 -5.84
C SER A 559 -11.70 1.00 -6.48
N GLU A 560 -11.81 1.01 -7.81
CA GLU A 560 -12.49 2.06 -8.57
C GLU A 560 -13.97 2.17 -8.16
N PHE A 561 -14.66 1.03 -8.05
CA PHE A 561 -16.07 1.05 -7.66
C PHE A 561 -16.28 1.39 -6.19
N LYS A 562 -15.32 1.06 -5.32
CA LYS A 562 -15.34 1.46 -3.91
C LYS A 562 -15.27 2.98 -3.76
N GLU A 563 -14.46 3.68 -4.55
CA GLU A 563 -14.43 5.16 -4.56
C GLU A 563 -15.81 5.74 -4.93
N ILE A 564 -16.48 5.15 -5.92
CA ILE A 564 -17.84 5.56 -6.32
C ILE A 564 -18.84 5.37 -5.16
N ILE A 565 -18.77 4.23 -4.46
CA ILE A 565 -19.64 3.95 -3.29
C ILE A 565 -19.39 4.96 -2.17
N GLU A 566 -18.13 5.25 -1.85
CA GLU A 566 -17.75 6.19 -0.78
C GLU A 566 -18.25 7.60 -1.09
N LEU A 567 -18.04 8.09 -2.32
CA LEU A 567 -18.56 9.39 -2.75
C LEU A 567 -20.08 9.43 -2.76
N LYS A 568 -20.76 8.36 -3.20
CA LYS A 568 -22.22 8.29 -3.19
C LYS A 568 -22.79 8.29 -1.77
N ARG A 569 -22.09 7.72 -0.77
CA ARG A 569 -22.51 7.77 0.65
C ARG A 569 -22.48 9.19 1.20
N GLU A 570 -21.51 9.99 0.76
CA GLU A 570 -21.40 11.40 1.15
C GLU A 570 -22.38 12.31 0.39
N TYR A 571 -23.00 11.83 -0.69
CA TYR A 571 -23.88 12.59 -1.55
C TYR A 571 -25.35 12.18 -1.36
N SER A 572 -26.16 13.09 -0.81
CA SER A 572 -27.52 12.84 -0.33
C SER A 572 -28.54 12.52 -1.42
N TYR A 573 -28.27 12.84 -2.69
CA TYR A 573 -29.22 12.69 -3.79
C TYR A 573 -29.16 11.34 -4.49
N ASN A 574 -30.31 10.91 -5.03
CA ASN A 574 -30.44 9.70 -5.83
C ASN A 574 -29.77 9.87 -7.21
N HIS A 575 -29.05 8.85 -7.66
CA HIS A 575 -28.40 8.85 -8.97
C HIS A 575 -28.75 7.54 -9.72
N LYS A 576 -29.61 7.62 -10.74
CA LYS A 576 -30.17 6.42 -11.40
C LYS A 576 -29.10 5.48 -11.97
N GLU A 577 -28.07 6.03 -12.61
CA GLU A 577 -27.00 5.22 -13.21
C GLU A 577 -26.15 4.53 -12.14
N TYR A 578 -25.94 5.17 -10.99
CA TYR A 578 -25.26 4.56 -9.85
C TYR A 578 -26.04 3.34 -9.36
N GLU A 579 -27.37 3.45 -9.19
CA GLU A 579 -28.19 2.33 -8.71
C GLU A 579 -28.07 1.11 -9.64
N VAL A 580 -28.12 1.33 -10.97
CA VAL A 580 -27.96 0.26 -11.96
C VAL A 580 -26.57 -0.38 -11.85
N MET A 581 -25.51 0.42 -11.75
CA MET A 581 -24.15 -0.09 -11.61
C MET A 581 -23.95 -0.82 -10.28
N TYR A 582 -24.53 -0.30 -9.19
CA TYR A 582 -24.41 -0.85 -7.85
C TYR A 582 -25.07 -2.22 -7.73
N GLU A 583 -26.24 -2.40 -8.35
CA GLU A 583 -26.88 -3.72 -8.44
C GLU A 583 -26.04 -4.72 -9.23
N LYS A 584 -25.40 -4.29 -10.33
CA LYS A 584 -24.47 -5.16 -11.07
C LYS A 584 -23.20 -5.47 -10.30
N TYR A 585 -22.67 -4.49 -9.57
CA TYR A 585 -21.53 -4.71 -8.69
C TYR A 585 -21.86 -5.73 -7.59
N LYS A 586 -23.01 -5.61 -6.92
CA LYS A 586 -23.47 -6.61 -5.95
C LYS A 586 -23.57 -8.00 -6.56
N GLU A 587 -24.20 -8.11 -7.73
CA GLU A 587 -24.31 -9.37 -8.45
C GLU A 587 -22.93 -9.99 -8.70
N MET A 588 -21.94 -9.19 -9.13
CA MET A 588 -20.56 -9.64 -9.31
C MET A 588 -19.93 -10.14 -8.00
N ILE A 589 -20.10 -9.41 -6.91
CA ILE A 589 -19.58 -9.80 -5.58
C ILE A 589 -20.23 -11.10 -5.10
N ASP A 590 -21.53 -11.28 -5.30
CA ASP A 590 -22.26 -12.48 -4.90
C ASP A 590 -21.74 -13.72 -5.68
N ARG A 591 -21.52 -13.59 -6.99
CA ARG A 591 -20.94 -14.68 -7.79
C ARG A 591 -19.49 -14.96 -7.43
N ALA A 592 -18.70 -13.92 -7.15
CA ALA A 592 -17.32 -14.08 -6.69
C ALA A 592 -17.27 -14.83 -5.35
N GLU A 593 -18.19 -14.55 -4.43
CA GLU A 593 -18.31 -15.20 -3.14
C GLU A 593 -18.75 -16.68 -3.26
N GLU A 594 -19.61 -16.99 -4.23
CA GLU A 594 -19.99 -18.36 -4.55
C GLU A 594 -18.78 -19.16 -5.07
N VAL A 595 -18.03 -18.60 -6.04
CA VAL A 595 -16.77 -19.20 -6.52
C VAL A 595 -15.78 -19.36 -5.38
N ARG A 596 -15.63 -18.35 -4.51
CA ARG A 596 -14.75 -18.41 -3.35
C ARG A 596 -15.05 -19.63 -2.47
N LYS A 597 -16.32 -19.84 -2.12
CA LYS A 597 -16.76 -20.98 -1.31
C LYS A 597 -16.58 -22.32 -2.04
N MET A 598 -17.01 -22.38 -3.31
CA MET A 598 -16.98 -23.61 -4.11
C MET A 598 -15.55 -24.13 -4.32
N TYR A 599 -14.59 -23.24 -4.51
CA TYR A 599 -13.19 -23.58 -4.76
C TYR A 599 -12.30 -23.53 -3.50
N GLY A 600 -12.88 -23.27 -2.32
CA GLY A 600 -12.14 -23.20 -1.07
C GLY A 600 -11.08 -22.08 -1.01
N ILE A 601 -11.34 -20.97 -1.70
CA ILE A 601 -10.41 -19.84 -1.81
C ILE A 601 -10.62 -18.90 -0.62
N GLU A 602 -9.54 -18.36 -0.05
CA GLU A 602 -9.64 -17.41 1.06
C GLU A 602 -10.24 -16.06 0.61
N ARG A 603 -9.71 -15.52 -0.50
CA ARG A 603 -10.14 -14.27 -1.13
C ARG A 603 -9.92 -14.36 -2.64
N ILE A 604 -10.88 -13.84 -3.42
CA ILE A 604 -10.70 -13.66 -4.86
C ILE A 604 -9.79 -12.44 -5.09
N THR A 605 -8.69 -12.67 -5.80
CA THR A 605 -7.67 -11.68 -6.19
C THR A 605 -7.31 -11.89 -7.66
N ASP A 606 -6.59 -10.95 -8.25
CA ASP A 606 -6.07 -11.09 -9.62
C ASP A 606 -5.20 -12.36 -9.78
N GLU A 607 -4.42 -12.71 -8.76
CA GLU A 607 -3.63 -13.95 -8.75
C GLU A 607 -4.54 -15.19 -8.85
N MET A 608 -5.61 -15.25 -8.06
CA MET A 608 -6.54 -16.38 -8.08
C MET A 608 -7.29 -16.46 -9.41
N ILE A 609 -7.69 -15.32 -9.98
CA ILE A 609 -8.33 -15.25 -11.29
C ILE A 609 -7.39 -15.77 -12.38
N ASN A 610 -6.12 -15.39 -12.35
CA ASN A 610 -5.10 -15.89 -13.28
C ASN A 610 -4.88 -17.39 -13.14
N ILE A 611 -4.87 -17.92 -11.91
CA ILE A 611 -4.82 -19.37 -11.68
C ILE A 611 -6.04 -20.04 -12.32
N LEU A 612 -7.26 -19.56 -12.06
CA LEU A 612 -8.48 -20.13 -12.64
C LEU A 612 -8.48 -20.08 -14.17
N ILE A 613 -8.09 -18.95 -14.78
CA ILE A 613 -7.93 -18.82 -16.23
C ILE A 613 -6.93 -19.86 -16.77
N SER A 614 -5.79 -20.03 -16.09
CA SER A 614 -4.77 -20.99 -16.54
C SER A 614 -5.24 -22.45 -16.53
N LEU A 615 -6.22 -22.80 -15.69
CA LEU A 615 -6.85 -24.13 -15.64
C LEU A 615 -7.81 -24.35 -16.80
N ILE A 616 -8.57 -23.31 -17.15
CA ILE A 616 -9.47 -23.32 -18.30
C ILE A 616 -8.66 -23.50 -19.60
N GLU A 617 -7.44 -22.95 -19.67
CA GLU A 617 -6.56 -23.01 -20.86
C GLU A 617 -5.70 -24.29 -20.99
N ILE A 618 -5.79 -25.25 -20.06
CA ILE A 618 -5.02 -26.51 -20.15
C ILE A 618 -5.19 -27.22 -21.51
N PRO A 619 -6.38 -27.28 -22.14
CA PRO A 619 -6.57 -27.93 -23.43
C PRO A 619 -5.90 -27.17 -24.58
N ASP A 620 -5.80 -25.84 -24.48
CA ASP A 620 -5.44 -24.95 -25.59
C ASP A 620 -3.91 -24.73 -25.74
N LYS A 621 -3.11 -24.98 -24.70
CA LYS A 621 -1.65 -24.79 -24.73
C LYS A 621 -0.94 -25.97 -25.42
N HIS A 622 -0.32 -25.69 -26.57
CA HIS A 622 0.54 -26.59 -27.37
C HIS A 622 2.02 -26.32 -27.13
#